data_AF-A0A074TK27-F1
#
_entry.id   AF-A0A074TK27-F1
#
_cell.length_a   1.000
_cell.length_b   1.000
_cell.length_c   1.000
_cell.angle_alpha   90.00
_cell.angle_beta   90.00
_cell.angle_gamma   90.00
#
_symmetry.space_group_name_H-M   'P 1'
#
loop_
_entity.id
_entity.type
_entity.pdbx_description
1 polymer ?
#
loop_
_entity_poly.entity_id
_entity_poly.type
_entity_poly.pdbx_seq_one_letter_code
_entity_poly.pdbx_strand_id
1 'polypeptide(L)' 'MSNQPAYKFRIGLITATIWENDNFYSVEMSRSYKTNEGDWKSTNSFGHNDLLNVAKCSERAENWISRKTAMPV' A
#
# COMPACT_ATOMS: atom_id res chain seq x y z
N MET A 1 7.58 -15.89 -12.42
CA MET A 1 6.77 -14.65 -12.46
C MET A 1 7.11 -13.89 -11.20
N SER A 2 7.81 -12.76 -11.33
CA SER A 2 8.27 -12.02 -10.16
C SER A 2 7.05 -11.38 -9.52
N ASN A 3 6.60 -11.89 -8.37
CA ASN A 3 5.55 -11.30 -7.51
C ASN A 3 6.08 -10.01 -6.86
N GLN A 4 6.71 -9.14 -7.64
CA GLN A 4 7.17 -7.87 -7.17
C GLN A 4 6.05 -6.85 -7.33
N PRO A 5 5.77 -6.07 -6.29
CA PRO A 5 4.80 -4.99 -6.37
C PRO A 5 5.29 -3.93 -7.37
N ALA A 6 4.37 -3.34 -8.11
CA ALA A 6 4.66 -2.26 -9.05
C ALA A 6 5.18 -1.01 -8.32
N TYR A 7 4.63 -0.72 -7.12
CA TYR A 7 5.11 0.36 -6.27
C TYR A 7 4.67 0.17 -4.81
N LYS A 8 5.36 0.84 -3.88
CA LYS A 8 4.99 0.85 -2.45
C LYS A 8 5.09 2.27 -1.88
N PHE A 9 4.03 2.72 -1.22
CA PHE A 9 4.04 3.91 -0.38
C PHE A 9 4.00 3.52 1.08
N ARG A 10 4.75 4.23 1.93
CA ARG A 10 4.74 4.01 3.38
C ARG A 10 4.65 5.32 4.14
N ILE A 11 3.77 5.36 5.12
CA ILE A 11 3.63 6.47 6.09
C ILE A 11 3.52 5.85 7.47
N GLY A 12 4.56 6.07 8.29
CA GLY A 12 4.69 5.40 9.59
C GLY A 12 4.65 3.87 9.45
N LEU A 13 3.67 3.24 10.10
CA LEU A 13 3.46 1.79 10.06
C LEU A 13 2.57 1.33 8.90
N ILE A 14 1.94 2.24 8.17
CA ILE A 14 0.99 1.91 7.11
C ILE A 14 1.71 1.87 5.76
N THR A 15 1.49 0.80 5.01
CA THR A 15 2.03 0.60 3.67
C THR A 15 0.88 0.35 2.70
N ALA A 16 0.85 1.12 1.61
CA ALA A 16 0.08 0.80 0.41
C ALA A 16 1.01 0.07 -0.57
N THR A 17 0.67 -1.16 -0.93
CA THR A 17 1.37 -1.94 -1.94
C THR A 17 0.53 -1.98 -3.20
N ILE A 18 1.07 -1.46 -4.30
CA ILE A 18 0.40 -1.44 -5.60
C ILE A 18 0.87 -2.66 -6.39
N TRP A 19 -0.09 -3.41 -6.91
CA TRP A 19 0.12 -4.57 -7.76
C TRP A 19 -0.39 -4.26 -9.16
N GLU A 20 0.43 -4.55 -10.16
CA GLU A 20 0.04 -4.49 -11.56
C GLU A 20 -0.52 -5.85 -11.96
N ASN A 21 -1.78 -5.86 -12.40
CA ASN A 21 -2.43 -7.01 -13.01
C ASN A 21 -2.61 -6.70 -14.50
N ASP A 22 -3.05 -7.69 -15.30
CA ASP A 22 -3.07 -7.59 -16.77
C ASP A 22 -3.68 -6.29 -17.32
N ASN A 23 -4.80 -5.83 -16.76
CA ASN A 23 -5.53 -4.64 -17.25
C ASN A 23 -5.89 -3.63 -16.16
N PHE A 24 -5.44 -3.82 -14.92
CA PHE A 24 -5.79 -2.95 -13.80
C PHE A 24 -4.76 -3.03 -12.67
N TYR A 25 -4.74 -1.99 -11.83
CA TYR A 25 -3.95 -1.98 -10.62
C TYR A 25 -4.81 -2.32 -9.40
N SER A 26 -4.28 -3.13 -8.49
CA SER A 26 -4.86 -3.33 -7.16
C SER A 26 -3.95 -2.77 -6.08
N VAL A 27 -4.53 -2.40 -4.94
CA VAL A 27 -3.80 -1.83 -3.80
C VAL A 27 -4.08 -2.66 -2.56
N GLU A 28 -3.02 -3.17 -1.95
CA GLU A 28 -3.06 -3.85 -0.66
C GLU A 28 -2.58 -2.91 0.45
N MET A 29 -3.45 -2.65 1.42
CA MET A 29 -3.14 -1.86 2.60
C MET A 29 -2.73 -2.77 3.75
N SER A 30 -1.59 -2.49 4.38
CA SER A 30 -1.13 -3.21 5.55
C SER A 30 -0.53 -2.29 6.61
N ARG A 31 -0.62 -2.71 7.86
CA ARG A 31 0.01 -2.07 9.01
C ARG A 31 1.08 -3.00 9.58
N SER A 32 2.32 -2.52 9.67
CA SER A 32 3.40 -3.23 10.37
C SER A 32 3.25 -3.09 11.88
N TYR A 33 3.50 -4.15 12.62
CA TYR A 33 3.60 -4.13 14.07
C TYR A 33 4.70 -5.09 14.54
N LYS A 34 5.23 -4.83 15.74
CA LYS A 34 6.23 -5.70 16.36
C LYS A 34 5.55 -6.64 17.35
N THR A 35 5.84 -7.93 17.29
CA THR A 35 5.34 -8.93 18.24
C THR A 35 6.10 -8.82 19.56
N ASN A 36 5.60 -9.51 20.58
CA ASN A 36 6.28 -9.62 21.88
C ASN A 36 7.65 -10.33 21.78
N GLU A 37 7.82 -11.22 20.80
CA GLU A 37 9.07 -11.91 20.48
C GLU A 37 10.08 -10.99 19.75
N GLY A 38 9.63 -9.80 19.34
CA GLY A 38 10.45 -8.81 18.65
C GLY A 38 10.39 -8.88 17.13
N ASP A 39 9.61 -9.81 16.57
CA ASP A 39 9.45 -9.97 15.12
C ASP A 39 8.51 -8.92 14.53
N TRP A 40 8.80 -8.49 13.31
CA TRP A 40 7.89 -7.64 12.55
C TRP A 40 6.87 -8.48 11.80
N LYS A 41 5.59 -8.16 11.98
CA LYS A 41 4.46 -8.74 11.25
C LYS A 41 3.59 -7.65 10.63
N SER A 42 2.70 -8.03 9.72
CA SER A 42 1.72 -7.14 9.10
C SER A 42 0.30 -7.59 9.39
N THR A 43 -0.63 -6.64 9.44
CA THR A 43 -2.07 -6.89 9.59
C THR A 43 -2.86 -5.93 8.70
N ASN A 44 -4.11 -6.28 8.40
CA ASN A 44 -5.05 -5.43 7.65
C ASN A 44 -6.11 -4.81 8.59
N SER A 45 -5.88 -4.92 9.91
CA SER A 45 -6.68 -4.24 10.94
C SER A 45 -6.04 -2.91 11.31
N PHE A 46 -6.83 -1.84 11.26
CA PHE A 46 -6.38 -0.47 11.51
C PHE A 46 -7.10 0.11 12.74
N GLY A 47 -6.33 0.71 13.64
CA GLY A 47 -6.88 1.49 14.74
C GLY A 47 -7.21 2.93 14.30
N HIS A 48 -7.88 3.68 15.18
CA HIS A 48 -8.24 5.08 14.90
C HIS A 48 -7.03 5.94 14.48
N ASN A 49 -5.90 5.80 15.17
CA ASN A 49 -4.68 6.57 14.90
C ASN A 49 -4.00 6.21 13.57
N ASP A 50 -4.38 5.08 12.96
CA ASP A 50 -3.85 4.65 11.67
C ASP A 50 -4.64 5.28 10.50
N LEU A 51 -5.89 5.71 10.72
CA LEU A 51 -6.84 6.05 9.65
C LEU A 51 -6.36 7.21 8.78
N LEU A 52 -5.74 8.23 9.37
CA LEU A 52 -5.19 9.35 8.58
C LEU A 52 -4.04 8.87 7.67
N ASN A 53 -3.18 7.98 8.17
CA ASN A 53 -2.09 7.41 7.40
C ASN A 53 -2.61 6.47 6.31
N VAL A 54 -3.66 5.69 6.58
CA VAL A 54 -4.36 4.88 5.57
C VAL A 54 -4.89 5.78 4.46
N ALA A 55 -5.67 6.82 4.78
CA ALA A 55 -6.21 7.75 3.80
C ALA A 55 -5.10 8.38 2.94
N LYS A 56 -4.01 8.82 3.57
CA LYS A 56 -2.88 9.46 2.89
C LYS A 56 -2.04 8.50 2.05
N CYS A 57 -1.96 7.22 2.42
CA CYS A 57 -1.36 6.19 1.58
C CYS A 57 -2.27 5.85 0.40
N SER A 58 -3.58 5.74 0.60
CA SER A 58 -4.56 5.51 -0.47
C SER A 58 -4.56 6.63 -1.50
N GLU A 59 -4.55 7.89 -1.06
CA GLU A 59 -4.45 9.06 -1.94
C GLU A 59 -3.17 9.04 -2.79
N ARG A 60 -2.02 8.66 -2.21
CA ARG A 60 -0.77 8.54 -2.97
C ARG A 60 -0.79 7.39 -3.97
N ALA A 61 -1.40 6.26 -3.59
CA ALA A 61 -1.54 5.12 -4.47
C ALA A 61 -2.44 5.42 -5.67
N GLU A 62 -3.59 6.05 -5.44
CA GLU A 62 -4.49 6.51 -6.50
C GLU A 62 -3.76 7.46 -7.44
N ASN A 63 -3.09 8.51 -6.92
CA ASN A 63 -2.36 9.46 -7.75
C ASN A 63 -1.29 8.79 -8.63
N TRP A 64 -0.61 7.77 -8.11
CA TRP A 64 0.38 7.01 -8.87
C TRP A 64 -0.28 6.20 -9.99
N ILE A 65 -1.38 5.50 -9.68
CA ILE A 65 -2.14 4.70 -10.65
C ILE A 65 -2.68 5.61 -11.76
N SER A 66 -3.32 6.72 -11.39
CA SER A 66 -3.88 7.69 -12.33
C SER A 66 -2.83 8.27 -13.27
N ARG A 67 -1.59 8.50 -12.81
CA ARG A 67 -0.48 8.92 -13.70
C ARG A 67 -0.02 7.82 -14.64
N LYS A 68 -0.11 6.54 -14.24
CA LYS A 68 0.23 5.40 -15.09
C LYS A 68 -0.82 5.13 -16.15
N THR A 69 -2.10 5.29 -15.83
CA THR A 69 -3.20 5.09 -16.78
C THR A 69 -3.48 6.31 -17.65
N ALA A 70 -3.22 7.54 -17.17
CA ALA A 70 -3.42 8.76 -17.94
C ALA A 70 -2.31 9.08 -18.95
N MET A 71 -1.30 8.21 -19.11
CA MET A 71 -0.34 8.28 -20.21
C MET A 71 -0.76 7.30 -21.32
N PRO A 72 -1.62 7.70 -22.28
CA PRO A 72 -1.63 7.04 -23.57
C PRO A 72 -0.34 7.41 -24.30
N VAL A 73 0.29 6.43 -24.94
CA VAL A 73 1.36 6.63 -25.93
C VAL A 73 0.90 7.53 -27.07
#